data_AF-A0A943K910-F1
#
_entry.id   AF-A0A943K910-F1
#
_cell.length_a   1.000
_cell.length_b   1.000
_cell.length_c   1.000
_cell.angle_alpha   90.00
_cell.angle_beta   90.00
_cell.angle_gamma   90.00
#
_symmetry.space_group_name_H-M   'P 1'
#
loop_
_entity.id
_entity.type
_entity.pdbx_description
1 polymer ?
#
loop_
_entity_poly.entity_id
_entity_poly.type
_entity_poly.pdbx_seq_one_letter_code
_entity_poly.pdbx_strand_id
1 'polypeptide(L)'
;MAEIFEIGMVLCFGASWPFNVIRAYKARTAKGTSLLFTLLIEIGYISAIIGKFILISQQGTAYWTPSRAIAFVFYWINLIMVTAGLVIYFRNKKLDAKAAKANEAKA
;
A
#
# COMPACT_ATOMS: atom_id res chain seq x y z
N MET A 1 -8.41 -24.03 2.26
CA MET A 1 -9.54 -23.13 2.60
C MET A 1 -9.03 -21.76 3.03
N ALA A 2 -8.03 -21.69 3.91
CA ALA A 2 -7.39 -20.43 4.32
C ALA A 2 -6.88 -19.59 3.13
N GLU A 3 -6.40 -20.23 2.07
CA GLU A 3 -5.85 -19.57 0.88
C GLU A 3 -6.90 -18.79 0.09
N ILE A 4 -8.15 -19.24 0.07
CA ILE A 4 -9.24 -18.54 -0.65
C ILE A 4 -9.59 -17.24 0.08
N PHE A 5 -9.67 -17.30 1.41
CA PHE A 5 -9.89 -16.11 2.25
C PHE A 5 -8.71 -15.15 2.19
N GLU A 6 -7.48 -15.67 2.12
CA GLU A 6 -6.29 -14.84 1.92
C GLU A 6 -6.35 -14.08 0.59
N ILE A 7 -6.64 -14.77 -0.53
CA ILE A 7 -6.80 -14.12 -1.84
C ILE A 7 -7.91 -13.07 -1.77
N GLY A 8 -9.08 -13.42 -1.25
CA GLY A 8 -10.20 -12.48 -1.14
C GLY A 8 -9.83 -11.23 -0.35
N MET A 9 -9.15 -11.40 0.79
CA MET A 9 -8.65 -10.28 1.59
C MET A 9 -7.64 -9.42 0.81
N VAL A 10 -6.61 -10.03 0.24
CA VAL A 10 -5.53 -9.31 -0.47
C VAL A 10 -6.05 -8.60 -1.72
N LEU A 11 -7.03 -9.17 -2.43
CA LEU A 11 -7.69 -8.55 -3.57
C LEU A 11 -8.55 -7.35 -3.16
N CYS A 12 -9.39 -7.50 -2.14
CA CYS A 12 -10.23 -6.40 -1.66
C CYS A 12 -9.38 -5.24 -1.13
N PHE A 13 -8.35 -5.54 -0.35
CA PHE A 13 -7.36 -4.54 0.07
C PHE A 13 -6.64 -3.94 -1.14
N GLY A 14 -6.25 -4.76 -2.11
CA GLY A 14 -5.57 -4.31 -3.31
C GLY A 14 -6.37 -3.33 -4.14
N ALA A 15 -7.65 -3.62 -4.35
CA ALA A 15 -8.58 -2.73 -5.05
C ALA A 15 -8.76 -1.39 -4.31
N SER A 16 -8.63 -1.33 -2.98
CA SER A 16 -8.77 -0.09 -2.22
C SER A 16 -7.64 0.92 -2.47
N TRP A 17 -6.44 0.46 -2.81
CA TRP A 17 -5.27 1.33 -3.00
C TRP A 17 -5.36 2.24 -4.24
N PRO A 18 -5.70 1.76 -5.44
CA PRO A 18 -5.90 2.61 -6.61
C PRO A 18 -6.86 3.77 -6.35
N PHE A 19 -8.02 3.50 -5.72
CA PHE A 19 -8.98 4.55 -5.39
C PHE A 19 -8.40 5.56 -4.40
N ASN A 20 -7.69 5.09 -3.37
CA ASN A 20 -7.05 5.96 -2.39
C ASN A 20 -5.97 6.85 -3.02
N VAL A 21 -5.09 6.25 -3.83
CA VAL A 21 -4.00 6.93 -4.55
C VAL A 21 -4.54 7.97 -5.53
N ILE A 22 -5.54 7.64 -6.34
CA ILE A 22 -6.16 8.56 -7.30
C ILE A 22 -6.84 9.72 -6.58
N ARG A 23 -7.59 9.46 -5.50
CA ARG A 23 -8.22 10.52 -4.69
C ARG A 23 -7.18 11.44 -4.07
N ALA A 24 -6.13 10.89 -3.45
CA ALA A 24 -5.04 11.68 -2.89
C ALA A 24 -4.34 12.52 -3.97
N TYR A 25 -4.09 11.95 -5.14
CA TYR A 25 -3.46 12.68 -6.25
C TYR A 25 -4.27 13.89 -6.70
N LYS A 26 -5.59 13.72 -6.87
CA LYS A 26 -6.54 14.75 -7.31
C LYS A 26 -6.81 15.79 -6.23
N ALA A 27 -6.85 15.39 -4.96
CA ALA A 27 -7.08 16.29 -3.84
C ALA A 27 -5.97 17.35 -3.71
N ARG A 28 -4.74 17.05 -4.16
CA ARG A 28 -3.58 17.97 -4.14
C ARG A 28 -3.25 18.53 -2.75
N THR A 29 -3.74 17.89 -1.70
CA THR A 29 -3.49 18.20 -0.28
C THR A 29 -3.28 16.90 0.49
N ALA A 30 -2.47 16.95 1.55
CA ALA A 30 -2.22 15.82 2.44
C ALA A 30 -3.24 15.79 3.60
N LYS A 31 -4.10 16.82 3.72
CA LYS A 31 -5.16 16.87 4.72
C LYS A 31 -6.10 15.66 4.56
N GLY A 32 -6.35 14.96 5.66
CA GLY A 32 -7.17 13.75 5.69
C GLY A 32 -6.45 12.45 5.27
N THR A 33 -5.18 12.52 4.86
CA THR A 33 -4.37 11.31 4.61
C THR A 33 -3.51 11.00 5.84
N SER A 34 -3.64 9.78 6.39
CA SER A 34 -2.89 9.35 7.57
C SER A 34 -1.59 8.65 7.19
N LEU A 35 -0.45 9.32 7.41
CA LEU A 35 0.89 8.78 7.15
C LEU A 35 1.17 7.52 7.97
N LEU A 36 0.86 7.55 9.27
CA LEU A 36 1.11 6.42 10.16
C LEU A 36 0.32 5.18 9.72
N PHE A 37 -0.94 5.36 9.32
CA PHE A 37 -1.75 4.27 8.78
C PHE A 37 -1.11 3.67 7.53
N THR A 38 -0.69 4.50 6.56
CA THR A 38 -0.03 4.02 5.34
C THR A 38 1.27 3.25 5.65
N LEU A 39 2.10 3.75 6.58
CA LEU A 39 3.34 3.09 6.97
C LEU A 39 3.10 1.75 7.68
N LEU A 40 2.11 1.67 8.57
CA LEU A 40 1.76 0.42 9.24
C LEU A 40 1.31 -0.66 8.25
N ILE A 41 0.57 -0.26 7.21
CA ILE A 41 0.17 -1.17 6.14
C ILE A 41 1.38 -1.64 5.31
N GLU A 42 2.31 -0.75 4.95
CA GLU A 42 3.54 -1.17 4.25
C GLU A 42 4.33 -2.19 5.05
N ILE A 43 4.52 -1.95 6.35
CA ILE A 43 5.19 -2.89 7.26
C ILE A 43 4.46 -4.23 7.29
N GLY A 44 3.12 -4.21 7.33
CA GLY A 44 2.29 -5.41 7.26
C GLY A 44 2.52 -6.22 5.97
N TYR A 45 2.58 -5.56 4.81
CA TYR A 45 2.86 -6.23 3.54
C TYR A 45 4.27 -6.80 3.45
N ILE A 46 5.29 -6.05 3.91
CA ILE A 46 6.67 -6.54 3.98
C ILE A 46 6.74 -7.77 4.89
N SER A 47 6.11 -7.71 6.06
CA SER A 47 6.06 -8.83 7.01
C SER A 47 5.39 -10.06 6.40
N ALA A 48 4.29 -9.88 5.66
CA ALA A 48 3.61 -10.96 4.94
C ALA A 48 4.52 -11.60 3.89
N ILE A 49 5.21 -10.79 3.07
CA ILE A 49 6.15 -11.28 2.05
C ILE A 49 7.30 -12.07 2.70
N ILE A 50 7.88 -11.57 3.79
CA ILE A 50 8.92 -12.29 4.54
C ILE A 50 8.39 -13.63 5.05
N GLY A 51 7.21 -13.66 5.66
CA GLY A 51 6.57 -14.90 6.11
C GLY A 51 6.37 -15.92 4.97
N LYS A 52 6.01 -15.45 3.78
CA LYS A 52 5.88 -16.28 2.58
C LYS A 52 7.22 -16.88 2.16
N PHE A 53 8.31 -16.11 2.18
CA PHE A 53 9.65 -16.63 1.90
C PHE A 53 10.10 -17.70 2.90
N ILE A 54 9.77 -17.55 4.18
CA ILE A 54 10.05 -18.58 5.20
C ILE A 54 9.26 -19.86 4.90
N LEU A 55 7.99 -19.77 4.49
CA LEU A 55 7.22 -20.95 4.12
C LEU A 55 7.75 -21.62 2.85
N ILE A 56 8.19 -20.82 1.87
CA ILE A 56 8.83 -21.32 0.65
C ILE A 56 10.12 -22.07 0.99
N SER A 57 10.94 -21.57 1.92
CA SER A 57 12.19 -22.25 2.30
C SER A 57 11.95 -23.57 3.06
N GLN A 58 10.87 -23.65 3.85
CA GLN A 58 10.51 -24.87 4.58
C GLN A 58 9.86 -25.95 3.70
N GLN A 59 9.00 -25.56 2.77
CA GLN A 59 8.17 -26.49 1.98
C GLN A 59 8.66 -26.70 0.55
N GLY A 60 9.64 -25.90 0.09
CA GLY A 60 10.21 -26.01 -1.25
C GLY A 60 9.17 -25.87 -2.36
N THR A 61 9.22 -26.75 -3.35
CA THR A 61 8.29 -26.74 -4.50
C THR A 61 6.85 -27.05 -4.11
N ALA A 62 6.62 -27.80 -3.02
CA ALA A 62 5.28 -28.14 -2.54
C ALA A 62 4.50 -26.94 -1.98
N TYR A 63 5.19 -25.84 -1.68
CA TYR A 63 4.55 -24.58 -1.31
C TYR A 63 3.67 -24.03 -2.45
N TRP A 64 4.15 -24.13 -3.69
CA TRP A 64 3.57 -23.44 -4.83
C TRP A 64 2.27 -24.11 -5.30
N THR A 65 1.15 -23.53 -4.88
CA THR A 65 -0.16 -23.78 -5.46
C THR A 65 -0.63 -22.55 -6.24
N PRO A 66 -1.52 -22.68 -7.24
CA PRO A 66 -2.02 -21.54 -8.00
C PRO A 66 -2.58 -20.43 -7.11
N SER A 67 -3.30 -20.80 -6.05
CA SER A 67 -3.87 -19.86 -5.08
C SER A 67 -2.80 -19.06 -4.32
N ARG A 68 -1.74 -19.73 -3.84
CA ARG A 68 -0.64 -19.06 -3.12
C ARG A 68 0.21 -18.18 -4.03
N ALA A 69 0.40 -18.60 -5.29
CA ALA A 69 1.09 -17.79 -6.29
C ALA A 69 0.32 -16.48 -6.57
N ILE A 70 -1.00 -16.55 -6.73
CA ILE A 70 -1.86 -15.37 -6.90
C ILE A 70 -1.74 -14.44 -5.69
N ALA A 71 -1.96 -14.95 -4.47
CA ALA A 71 -1.84 -14.14 -3.25
C ALA A 71 -0.46 -13.47 -3.13
N PHE A 72 0.61 -14.22 -3.42
CA PHE A 72 1.98 -13.71 -3.39
C PHE A 72 2.20 -12.56 -4.38
N VAL A 73 1.73 -12.69 -5.62
CA VAL A 73 1.82 -11.61 -6.61
C VAL A 73 1.05 -10.37 -6.14
N PHE A 74 -0.17 -10.53 -5.65
CA PHE A 74 -0.96 -9.38 -5.19
C PHE A 74 -0.37 -8.70 -3.95
N TYR A 75 0.35 -9.41 -3.08
CA TYR A 75 1.10 -8.77 -2.01
C TYR A 75 2.14 -7.78 -2.53
N TRP A 76 2.86 -8.13 -3.60
CA TRP A 76 3.81 -7.22 -4.25
C TRP A 76 3.13 -6.05 -4.94
N ILE A 77 2.04 -6.30 -5.67
CA ILE A 77 1.27 -5.22 -6.31
C ILE A 77 0.76 -4.26 -5.24
N ASN A 78 0.23 -4.76 -4.13
CA ASN A 78 -0.25 -3.93 -3.02
C ASN A 78 0.86 -3.12 -2.39
N LEU A 79 2.03 -3.72 -2.15
CA LEU A 79 3.20 -2.99 -1.65
C LEU A 79 3.53 -1.80 -2.57
N ILE A 80 3.65 -2.04 -3.88
CA ILE A 80 3.94 -0.98 -4.87
C ILE A 80 2.86 0.12 -4.86
N MET A 81 1.58 -0.25 -4.81
CA MET A 81 0.48 0.72 -4.81
C MET A 81 0.45 1.56 -3.52
N VAL A 82 0.72 0.96 -2.37
CA VAL A 82 0.79 1.68 -1.09
C VAL A 82 1.99 2.62 -1.08
N THR A 83 3.16 2.17 -1.56
CA THR A 83 4.35 3.01 -1.72
C THR A 83 4.07 4.19 -2.65
N ALA A 84 3.35 3.99 -3.76
CA ALA A 84 2.91 5.09 -4.63
C ALA A 84 2.03 6.09 -3.87
N GLY A 85 1.12 5.61 -3.02
CA GLY A 85 0.35 6.45 -2.11
C GLY A 85 1.22 7.28 -1.15
N LEU A 86 2.27 6.67 -0.59
CA LEU A 86 3.23 7.34 0.27
C LEU A 86 3.98 8.46 -0.46
N VAL A 87 4.43 8.21 -1.71
CA VAL A 87 5.07 9.24 -2.55
C VAL A 87 4.11 10.41 -2.80
N ILE A 88 2.84 10.13 -3.10
CA ILE A 88 1.82 11.16 -3.33
C ILE A 88 1.55 11.96 -2.05
N TYR A 89 1.56 11.31 -0.87
CA TYR A 89 1.46 12.02 0.41
C TYR A 89 2.57 13.06 0.56
N PHE A 90 3.83 12.70 0.31
CA PHE A 90 4.94 13.65 0.42
C PHE A 90 4.87 14.76 -0.63
N ARG A 91 4.43 14.46 -1.86
CA ARG A 91 4.13 15.48 -2.88
C ARG A 91 3.10 16.47 -2.36
N ASN A 92 1.99 15.98 -1.84
CA ASN A 92 0.89 16.83 -1.37
C ASN A 92 1.28 17.64 -0.13
N LYS A 93 2.08 17.08 0.79
CA LYS A 93 2.63 17.80 1.94
C LYS A 93 3.49 18.99 1.50
N LYS A 94 4.27 18.84 0.42
CA LYS A 94 5.03 19.95 -0.19
C LYS A 94 4.11 21.01 -0.81
N LEU A 95 2.99 20.61 -1.42
CA LEU A 95 2.00 21.55 -1.97
C LEU A 95 1.33 22.35 -0.86
N ASP A 96 0.91 21.70 0.22
CA ASP A 96 0.30 22.35 1.38
C ASP A 96 1.26 23.38 2.02
N ALA A 97 2.55 23.02 2.16
CA ALA A 97 3.56 23.93 2.70
C ALA A 97 3.78 25.17 1.80
N LYS A 98 3.73 25.01 0.47
CA LYS A 98 3.80 26.13 -0.48
C LYS A 98 2.56 27.03 -0.38
N ALA A 99 1.38 26.44 -0.26
CA ALA A 99 0.14 27.19 -0.11
C ALA A 99 0.10 28.00 1.21
N ALA A 100 0.60 27.43 2.31
CA ALA A 100 0.72 28.12 3.59
C ALA A 100 1.60 29.37 3.48
N LYS A 101 2.82 29.24 2.93
CA LYS A 101 3.74 30.37 2.71
C LYS A 101 3.16 31.46 1.82
N ALA A 102 2.43 31.08 0.76
CA ALA A 102 1.80 32.04 -0.14
C ALA A 102 0.66 32.81 0.52
N ASN A 103 -0.02 32.22 1.50
CA ASN A 103 -1.05 32.91 2.27
C ASN A 103 -0.43 33.85 3.32
N GLU A 104 0.67 33.44 3.96
CA GLU A 104 1.44 34.30 4.88
C GLU A 104 2.01 35.54 4.17
N ALA A 105 2.53 35.41 2.96
CA ALA A 105 3.07 36.55 2.19
C ALA A 105 2.00 37.53 1.66
N LYS A 106 0.71 37.14 1.72
CA LYS A 106 -0.43 37.98 1.31
C LYS A 106 -1.13 38.66 2.50
N ALA A 107 -0.82 38.24 3.72
CA ALA A 107 -1.35 38.80 4.96
C ALA A 107 -0.42 39.93 5.45
#